data_AF-A0A931DV35-F1
#
_entry.id   AF-A0A931DV35-F1
#
_cell.length_a   1.000
_cell.length_b   1.000
_cell.length_c   1.000
_cell.angle_alpha   90.00
_cell.angle_beta   90.00
_cell.angle_gamma   90.00
#
_symmetry.space_group_name_H-M   'P 1'
#
loop_
_entity.id
_entity.type
_entity.pdbx_description
1 polymer ?
#
loop_
_entity_poly.entity_id
_entity_poly.type
_entity_poly.pdbx_seq_one_letter_code
_entity_poly.pdbx_strand_id
1 'polypeptide(L)' 'MAVLDEFVRTAGLSSRSAGLHHAVRMLRLPKLEADYEAAWNEWEESGDHAAWSVTTSDGIADAAR' A
#
# COMPACT_ATOMS: atom_id res chain seq x y z
N MET A 1 -27.20 4.54 -6.12
CA MET A 1 -25.97 5.36 -6.11
C MET A 1 -25.05 4.80 -7.18
N ALA A 2 -24.44 5.62 -8.04
CA ALA A 2 -23.53 5.10 -9.07
C ALA A 2 -22.27 4.52 -8.41
N VAL A 3 -21.74 3.39 -8.91
CA VAL A 3 -20.58 2.66 -8.37
C VAL A 3 -19.38 3.58 -8.07
N LEU A 4 -19.14 4.56 -8.95
CA LEU A 4 -18.07 5.56 -8.77
C LEU A 4 -18.24 6.40 -7.51
N ASP A 5 -19.47 6.75 -7.14
CA ASP A 5 -19.74 7.62 -5.99
C ASP A 5 -19.51 6.91 -4.68
N GLU A 6 -19.83 5.62 -4.66
CA GLU A 6 -19.56 4.75 -3.53
C GLU A 6 -18.06 4.57 -3.36
N PHE A 7 -17.34 4.29 -4.45
CA PHE A 7 -15.88 4.21 -4.44
C PHE A 7 -15.23 5.50 -3.89
N VAL A 8 -15.65 6.67 -4.40
CA VAL A 8 -15.13 7.97 -3.94
C VAL A 8 -15.34 8.18 -2.45
N ARG A 9 -16.52 7.80 -1.90
CA ARG A 9 -16.79 7.91 -0.47
C ARG A 9 -15.94 6.94 0.35
N THR A 10 -15.90 5.67 -0.04
CA THR A 10 -15.18 4.63 0.71
C THR A 10 -13.66 4.88 0.72
N ALA A 11 -13.11 5.36 -0.40
CA ALA A 11 -11.70 5.69 -0.51
C ALA A 11 -11.34 7.09 0.05
N GLY A 12 -12.30 7.84 0.60
CA GLY A 12 -12.06 9.18 1.16
C GLY A 12 -11.59 10.22 0.13
N LEU A 13 -11.96 10.05 -1.13
CA LEU A 13 -11.51 10.91 -2.23
C LEU A 13 -12.33 12.21 -2.28
N SER A 14 -11.65 13.31 -2.60
CA SER A 14 -12.24 14.66 -2.58
C SER A 14 -13.25 14.93 -3.69
N SER A 15 -13.28 14.12 -4.75
CA SER A 15 -14.16 14.34 -5.90
C SER A 15 -14.32 13.10 -6.78
N ARG A 16 -15.32 13.14 -7.67
CA ARG A 16 -15.50 12.15 -8.74
C ARG A 16 -14.32 12.07 -9.70
N SER A 17 -13.69 13.21 -10.04
CA SER A 17 -12.51 13.23 -10.89
C SER A 17 -11.30 12.55 -10.23
N ALA A 18 -11.13 12.72 -8.91
CA ALA A 18 -10.13 11.98 -8.15
C ALA A 18 -10.41 10.46 -8.20
N GLY A 19 -11.68 10.05 -8.08
CA GLY A 19 -12.09 8.65 -8.27
C GLY A 19 -11.75 8.10 -9.65
N LEU A 20 -12.02 8.87 -10.71
CA LEU A 20 -11.69 8.45 -12.07
C LEU A 20 -10.18 8.35 -12.30
N HIS A 21 -9.39 9.31 -11.81
CA HIS A 21 -7.93 9.26 -11.89
C HIS A 21 -7.36 8.04 -11.16
N HIS A 22 -7.91 7.71 -9.99
CA HIS A 22 -7.54 6.51 -9.25
C HIS A 22 -7.87 5.23 -10.04
N ALA A 23 -9.08 5.14 -10.60
CA ALA A 23 -9.49 3.99 -11.43
C ALA A 23 -8.59 3.80 -12.66
N VAL A 24 -8.25 4.88 -13.37
CA VAL A 24 -7.33 4.83 -14.53
C VAL A 24 -5.92 4.39 -14.11
N ARG A 25 -5.44 4.79 -12.93
CA ARG A 25 -4.16 4.31 -12.40
C ARG A 25 -4.20 2.80 -12.13
N MET A 26 -5.31 2.29 -11.60
CA MET A 26 -5.44 0.86 -11.32
C MET A 26 -5.49 0.01 -12.60
N LEU A 27 -6.06 0.53 -13.68
CA LEU A 27 -5.99 -0.14 -15.00
C LEU A 27 -4.54 -0.30 -15.52
N ARG A 28 -3.60 0.55 -15.08
CA ARG A 28 -2.18 0.46 -15.48
C ARG A 28 -1.39 -0.57 -14.68
N LEU A 29 -1.91 -1.01 -13.55
CA LEU A 29 -1.23 -1.94 -12.64
C LEU A 29 -2.14 -3.15 -12.36
N PRO A 30 -2.57 -3.89 -13.40
CA PRO A 30 -3.57 -4.96 -13.26
C PRO A 30 -3.09 -6.15 -12.44
N LYS A 31 -1.77 -6.25 -12.19
CA LYS A 31 -1.14 -7.33 -11.43
C LYS A 31 -0.60 -6.88 -10.09
N LEU A 32 -0.84 -5.64 -9.67
CA LEU A 32 -0.19 -5.05 -8.50
C LEU A 32 -0.34 -5.92 -7.25
N GLU A 33 -1.52 -6.51 -7.03
CA GLU A 33 -1.80 -7.39 -5.90
C GLU A 33 -0.91 -8.65 -5.93
N ALA A 34 -0.86 -9.33 -7.09
CA ALA A 34 -0.02 -10.51 -7.28
C ALA A 34 1.48 -10.17 -7.23
N ASP A 35 1.87 -8.99 -7.75
CA ASP A 35 3.25 -8.52 -7.72
C ASP A 35 3.70 -8.23 -6.27
N TYR A 36 2.82 -7.65 -5.44
CA TYR A 36 3.08 -7.46 -4.01
C TYR A 36 3.14 -8.79 -3.25
N GLU A 37 2.23 -9.73 -3.53
CA GLU A 37 2.26 -11.07 -2.92
C GLU A 37 3.58 -11.79 -3.23
N ALA A 38 4.01 -11.77 -4.49
CA ALA A 38 5.28 -12.35 -4.90
C ALA A 38 6.47 -11.66 -4.22
N ALA A 39 6.47 -10.33 -4.15
CA ALA A 39 7.54 -9.56 -3.50
C ALA A 39 7.64 -9.84 -1.99
N TRP A 40 6.49 -9.99 -1.30
CA TRP A 40 6.50 -10.37 0.11
C TRP A 40 6.97 -11.80 0.34
N ASN A 41 6.57 -12.74 -0.53
CA ASN A 41 7.06 -14.12 -0.45
C ASN A 41 8.59 -14.16 -0.66
N GLU A 42 9.11 -13.44 -1.66
CA GLU A 42 10.56 -13.33 -1.90
C GLU A 42 11.30 -12.77 -0.67
N TRP A 43 10.75 -11.72 -0.06
CA TRP A 43 11.31 -11.08 1.14
C TRP A 43 11.32 -12.00 2.37
N GLU A 44 10.27 -12.79 2.58
CA GLU A 44 10.24 -13.79 3.66
C GLU A 44 11.21 -14.95 3.39
N GLU A 45 11.28 -15.44 2.15
CA GLU A 45 12.13 -16.56 1.75
C GLU A 45 13.63 -16.20 1.74
N SER A 46 13.99 -14.96 1.42
CA SER A 46 15.38 -14.50 1.39
C SER A 46 16.02 -14.41 2.79
N GLY A 47 15.19 -14.40 3.84
CA GLY A 47 15.63 -14.13 5.22
C GLY A 47 15.86 -12.64 5.49
N ASP A 48 15.58 -11.76 4.53
CA ASP A 48 15.70 -10.32 4.71
C ASP A 48 14.76 -9.81 5.80
N HIS A 49 13.56 -10.38 5.92
CA HIS A 49 12.66 -10.07 7.02
C HIS A 49 13.35 -10.21 8.39
N ALA A 50 14.02 -11.34 8.63
CA ALA A 50 14.73 -11.58 9.88
C ALA A 50 15.91 -10.62 10.06
N ALA A 51 16.71 -10.41 9.00
CA ALA A 51 17.87 -9.51 9.03
C ALA A 51 17.49 -8.06 9.36
N TRP A 52 16.37 -7.57 8.84
CA TRP A 52 15.91 -6.20 9.05
C TRP A 52 15.00 -6.04 10.27
N SER A 53 14.39 -7.12 10.79
CA SER A 53 13.48 -7.05 11.94
C SER A 53 14.11 -6.40 13.18
N VAL A 54 15.42 -6.58 13.38
CA VAL A 54 16.15 -6.08 14.56
C VAL A 54 16.24 -4.56 14.63
N THR A 55 16.11 -3.87 13.49
CA THR A 55 16.19 -2.40 13.42
C THR A 55 14.83 -1.72 13.57
N THR A 56 13.74 -2.47 13.76
CA THR A 56 12.36 -1.91 13.80
C THR A 56 12.17 -0.86 14.88
N SER A 57 12.92 -0.95 15.99
CA SER A 57 12.83 -0.02 17.13
C SER A 57 13.89 1.09 17.14
N ASP A 58 14.77 1.13 16.14
CA ASP A 58 15.85 2.11 16.10
C ASP A 58 15.28 3.53 16.06
N GLY A 59 15.82 4.43 16.90
CA GLY A 59 15.40 5.83 17.00
C GLY A 59 14.10 6.09 17.78
N ILE A 60 13.35 5.06 18.21
CA ILE A 60 12.14 5.23 19.03
C ILE A 60 12.48 5.50 20.51
N ALA A 61 13.67 5.11 20.97
CA ALA A 61 14.13 5.31 22.35
C ALA A 61 14.75 6.69 22.66
N ASP A 62 14.99 7.56 21.66
CA ASP A 62 15.61 8.89 21.86
C ASP A 62 14.59 10.04 21.84
N ALA A 63 13.29 9.75 21.92
CA ALA A 63 12.23 10.76 22.07
C ALA A 63 12.03 11.23 23.53
N ALA A 64 13.03 11.01 24.39
CA ALA A 64 13.08 11.50 25.76
C ALA A 64 14.41 12.21 26.03
N ARG A 65 14.66 13.33 25.34
CA ARG A 65 15.50 14.41 25.87
C ARG A 65 15.07 15.77 25.34
#